data_AF-A0A959PSE6-F1
#
_entry.id   AF-A0A959PSE6-F1
#
_cell.length_a   1.000
_cell.length_b   1.000
_cell.length_c   1.000
_cell.angle_alpha   90.00
_cell.angle_beta   90.00
_cell.angle_gamma   90.00
#
_symmetry.space_group_name_H-M   'P 1'
#
loop_
_entity.id
_entity.type
_entity.pdbx_description
1 polymer ?
#
loop_
_entity_poly.entity_id
_entity_poly.type
_entity_poly.pdbx_seq_one_letter_code
_entity_poly.pdbx_strand_id
1 'polypeptide(L)'
;HLLSQSVGVTEHAYSNLVDRDLSIDNLIPYINKLYVRDSTGITYAYQNATYGLIEKVIEKATGMTYKEALRTFVLDPLGMNHTNMSMEGIIESHNYCNGHKARRKPAGFAPIDISTHYYNVVSAGGVNSNLEDMEKWLQAVMGYAPDVLSEQVRNRAFYPYIWSGSASKYFNRWPEYSDSYYAWGWRRLQVGNRMLVHHGGLVNGFRTEIAFDPVENIGIVCLFNSTCDYSNQIISDFFMSWQQSMYDYTIQKVPPLNVIMKPIPIVSNVAP
;
A
#
# COMPACT_ATOMS: atom_id res chain seq x y z
N HIS A 1 -15.07 8.57 -1.81
CA HIS A 1 -15.28 7.81 -3.05
C HIS A 1 -14.00 7.61 -3.85
N LEU A 2 -13.21 8.64 -4.16
CA LEU A 2 -11.89 8.48 -4.81
C LEU A 2 -11.01 7.49 -4.03
N LEU A 3 -10.77 7.78 -2.75
CA LEU A 3 -9.93 6.97 -1.87
C LEU A 3 -10.45 5.54 -1.66
N SER A 4 -11.77 5.34 -1.72
CA SER A 4 -12.39 4.03 -1.56
C SER A 4 -12.66 3.30 -2.87
N GLN A 5 -12.18 3.81 -4.00
CA GLN A 5 -12.35 3.17 -5.33
C GLN A 5 -13.83 2.88 -5.66
N SER A 6 -14.72 3.78 -5.25
CA SER A 6 -16.18 3.65 -5.38
C SER A 6 -16.79 4.75 -6.23
N VAL A 7 -16.04 5.22 -7.23
CA VAL A 7 -16.48 6.34 -8.10
C VAL A 7 -17.63 5.92 -9.02
N GLY A 8 -17.71 4.63 -9.37
CA GLY A 8 -18.75 4.08 -10.27
C GLY A 8 -18.33 3.97 -11.74
N VAL A 9 -17.04 4.09 -12.05
CA VAL A 9 -16.49 3.93 -13.40
C VAL A 9 -15.89 2.54 -13.60
N THR A 10 -15.76 2.09 -14.85
CA THR A 10 -15.19 0.78 -15.20
C THR A 10 -13.76 0.63 -14.72
N GLU A 11 -13.40 -0.54 -14.16
CA GLU A 11 -12.07 -0.88 -13.64
C GLU A 11 -10.91 -0.50 -14.58
N HIS A 12 -9.84 0.07 -14.03
CA HIS A 12 -8.63 0.51 -14.73
C HIS A 12 -8.84 1.52 -15.85
N ALA A 13 -9.96 2.24 -15.88
CA ALA A 13 -10.22 3.29 -16.85
C ALA A 13 -9.08 4.32 -16.92
N TYR A 14 -8.54 4.49 -18.12
CA TYR A 14 -7.42 5.38 -18.43
C TYR A 14 -6.11 5.12 -17.66
N SER A 15 -5.92 3.92 -17.09
CA SER A 15 -4.60 3.53 -16.55
C SER A 15 -3.53 3.59 -17.63
N ASN A 16 -3.88 3.25 -18.88
CA ASN A 16 -3.01 3.39 -20.04
C ASN A 16 -2.57 4.83 -20.35
N LEU A 17 -3.29 5.85 -19.87
CA LEU A 17 -2.90 7.26 -20.01
C LEU A 17 -1.97 7.68 -18.87
N VAL A 18 -2.22 7.20 -17.65
CA VAL A 18 -1.26 7.29 -16.53
C VAL A 18 0.06 6.67 -16.95
N ASP A 19 0.01 5.49 -17.58
CA ASP A 19 1.17 4.74 -18.04
C ASP A 19 1.99 5.46 -19.13
N ARG A 20 1.37 6.43 -19.82
CA ARG A 20 1.99 7.27 -20.85
C ARG A 20 2.44 8.64 -20.31
N ASP A 21 2.61 8.75 -18.99
CA ASP A 21 3.11 9.93 -18.30
C ASP A 21 2.24 11.19 -18.45
N LEU A 22 0.92 11.05 -18.70
CA LEU A 22 0.02 12.19 -18.65
C LEU A 22 -0.14 12.69 -17.21
N SER A 23 0.13 13.97 -16.97
CA SER A 23 -0.14 14.61 -15.68
C SER A 23 -1.62 14.55 -15.30
N ILE A 24 -1.92 14.68 -14.00
CA ILE A 24 -3.31 14.75 -13.51
C ILE A 24 -4.11 15.84 -14.21
N ASP A 25 -3.52 17.03 -14.42
CA ASP A 25 -4.21 18.13 -15.12
C ASP A 25 -4.63 17.75 -16.55
N ASN A 26 -3.79 16.97 -17.24
CA ASN A 26 -4.07 16.47 -18.58
C ASN A 26 -4.98 15.24 -18.58
N LEU A 27 -5.10 14.51 -17.47
CA LEU A 27 -6.04 13.40 -17.31
C LEU A 27 -7.47 13.88 -17.04
N ILE A 28 -7.66 15.01 -16.36
CA ILE A 28 -8.99 15.55 -16.00
C ILE A 28 -9.96 15.63 -17.19
N PRO A 29 -9.58 16.18 -18.38
CA PRO A 29 -10.48 16.22 -19.53
C PRO A 29 -10.93 14.84 -20.04
N TYR A 30 -10.13 13.80 -19.84
CA TYR A 30 -10.50 12.42 -20.16
C TYR A 30 -11.39 11.84 -19.07
N ILE A 31 -11.04 12.04 -17.81
CA ILE A 31 -11.85 11.60 -16.66
C ILE A 31 -13.26 12.19 -16.72
N ASN A 32 -13.41 13.46 -17.10
CA ASN A 32 -14.70 14.13 -17.28
C ASN A 32 -15.58 13.51 -18.39
N LYS A 33 -14.98 12.72 -19.29
CA LYS A 33 -15.68 12.00 -20.36
C LYS A 33 -15.94 10.54 -20.01
N LEU A 34 -15.52 10.08 -18.83
CA LEU A 34 -15.79 8.70 -18.41
C LEU A 34 -17.28 8.47 -18.28
N TYR A 35 -17.72 7.38 -18.90
CA TYR A 35 -19.05 6.86 -18.66
C TYR A 35 -19.13 6.34 -17.22
N VAL A 36 -20.03 6.93 -16.44
CA VAL A 36 -20.38 6.45 -15.09
C VAL A 36 -21.25 5.22 -15.26
N ARG A 37 -20.67 4.04 -14.99
CA ARG A 37 -21.35 2.75 -15.13
C ARG A 37 -22.38 2.54 -14.03
N ASP A 38 -22.01 2.87 -12.80
CA ASP A 38 -22.81 2.71 -11.60
C ASP A 38 -22.88 4.03 -10.82
N SER A 39 -23.92 4.22 -10.00
CA SER A 39 -23.95 5.38 -9.09
C SER A 39 -22.76 5.35 -8.13
N THR A 40 -22.20 6.54 -7.85
CA THR A 40 -21.09 6.69 -6.93
C THR A 40 -21.42 6.10 -5.55
N GLY A 41 -20.50 5.30 -5.01
CA GLY A 41 -20.66 4.63 -3.73
C GLY A 41 -21.32 3.24 -3.79
N ILE A 42 -21.81 2.79 -4.96
CA ILE A 42 -22.54 1.52 -5.07
C ILE A 42 -21.62 0.34 -5.38
N THR A 43 -20.63 0.53 -6.24
CA THR A 43 -19.72 -0.55 -6.67
C THR A 43 -18.27 -0.19 -6.45
N TYR A 44 -17.48 -1.20 -6.13
CA TYR A 44 -16.03 -1.11 -6.12
C TYR A 44 -15.47 -1.35 -7.54
N ALA A 45 -14.55 -0.48 -7.97
CA ALA A 45 -13.78 -0.66 -9.19
C ALA A 45 -12.44 0.07 -9.05
N TYR A 46 -11.32 -0.66 -9.14
CA TYR A 46 -9.98 -0.10 -8.90
C TYR A 46 -9.53 0.83 -10.04
N GLN A 47 -9.08 2.05 -9.69
CA GLN A 47 -8.66 3.08 -10.63
C GLN A 47 -7.41 3.80 -10.14
N ASN A 48 -6.34 3.83 -10.92
CA ASN A 48 -5.21 4.71 -10.60
C ASN A 48 -5.48 6.15 -11.06
N ALA A 49 -6.06 6.32 -12.26
CA ALA A 49 -6.29 7.65 -12.84
C ALA A 49 -7.23 8.53 -11.99
N THR A 50 -8.35 7.98 -11.51
CA THR A 50 -9.28 8.76 -10.68
C THR A 50 -8.80 8.89 -9.24
N TYR A 51 -8.09 7.89 -8.70
CA TYR A 51 -7.46 7.99 -7.38
C TYR A 51 -6.45 9.16 -7.35
N GLY A 52 -5.72 9.35 -8.44
CA GLY A 52 -4.80 10.47 -8.66
C GLY A 52 -5.39 11.86 -8.47
N LEU A 53 -6.71 12.03 -8.64
CA LEU A 53 -7.37 13.31 -8.38
C LEU A 53 -7.27 13.76 -6.92
N ILE A 54 -6.92 12.87 -5.98
CA ILE A 54 -6.66 13.23 -4.59
C ILE A 54 -5.53 14.25 -4.46
N GLU A 55 -4.56 14.25 -5.38
CA GLU A 55 -3.45 15.21 -5.39
C GLU A 55 -4.00 16.64 -5.50
N LYS A 56 -4.97 16.87 -6.40
CA LYS A 56 -5.62 18.17 -6.58
C LYS A 56 -6.51 18.57 -5.41
N VAL A 57 -7.12 17.59 -4.73
CA VAL A 57 -7.90 17.85 -3.51
C VAL A 57 -6.98 18.32 -2.39
N ILE A 58 -5.84 17.66 -2.21
CA ILE A 58 -4.82 18.01 -1.20
C ILE A 58 -4.26 19.39 -1.53
N GLU A 59 -3.83 19.63 -2.77
CA GLU A 59 -3.30 20.92 -3.23
C GLU A 59 -4.26 22.08 -2.93
N LYS A 60 -5.54 21.90 -3.24
CA LYS A 60 -6.55 22.92 -2.99
C LYS A 60 -6.81 23.13 -1.50
N ALA A 61 -6.72 22.09 -0.68
CA ALA A 61 -7.00 22.16 0.75
C ALA A 61 -5.83 22.75 1.56
N THR A 62 -4.59 22.53 1.13
CA THR A 62 -3.39 22.91 1.89
C THR A 62 -2.63 24.10 1.29
N GLY A 63 -2.79 24.36 -0.01
CA GLY A 63 -1.96 25.31 -0.76
C GLY A 63 -0.55 24.78 -1.08
N MET A 64 -0.25 23.53 -0.73
CA MET A 64 1.04 22.85 -0.99
C MET A 64 0.87 21.87 -2.15
N THR A 65 1.90 21.64 -2.96
CA THR A 65 1.90 20.51 -3.90
C THR A 65 1.70 19.19 -3.16
N TYR A 66 1.19 18.15 -3.82
CA TYR A 66 1.03 16.84 -3.18
C TYR A 66 2.34 16.33 -2.55
N LYS A 67 3.48 16.51 -3.23
CA LYS A 67 4.79 16.07 -2.75
C LYS A 67 5.22 16.83 -1.49
N GLU A 68 5.00 18.13 -1.44
CA GLU A 68 5.25 18.95 -0.25
C GLU A 68 4.34 18.55 0.91
N ALA A 69 3.04 18.41 0.66
CA ALA A 69 2.09 18.00 1.70
C ALA A 69 2.43 16.62 2.28
N LEU A 70 2.75 15.62 1.44
CA LEU A 70 3.14 14.30 1.93
C LEU A 70 4.43 14.37 2.75
N ARG A 71 5.41 15.17 2.31
CA ARG A 71 6.65 15.38 3.05
C ARG A 71 6.39 16.05 4.41
N THR A 72 5.70 17.18 4.42
CA THR A 72 5.45 17.99 5.62
C THR A 72 4.57 17.29 6.65
N PHE A 73 3.50 16.62 6.22
CA PHE A 73 2.53 16.04 7.15
C PHE A 73 2.80 14.58 7.52
N VAL A 74 3.62 13.85 6.74
CA VAL A 74 3.84 12.41 6.95
C VAL A 74 5.33 12.06 7.00
N LEU A 75 6.09 12.32 5.93
CA LEU A 75 7.44 11.77 5.82
C LEU A 75 8.40 12.39 6.84
N ASP A 76 8.46 13.72 6.94
CA ASP A 76 9.37 14.39 7.86
C ASP A 76 9.01 14.12 9.33
N PRO A 77 7.73 14.20 9.76
CA PRO A 77 7.34 13.84 11.13
C PRO A 77 7.62 12.39 11.52
N LEU A 78 7.58 11.46 10.56
CA LEU A 78 7.92 10.05 10.79
C LEU A 78 9.43 9.76 10.63
N GLY A 79 10.24 10.73 10.20
CA GLY A 79 11.66 10.51 9.92
C GLY A 79 11.92 9.56 8.75
N MET A 80 11.04 9.56 7.74
CA MET A 80 11.16 8.78 6.51
C MET A 80 12.06 9.48 5.48
N ASN A 81 13.34 9.63 5.83
CA ASN A 81 14.30 10.49 5.13
C ASN A 81 14.77 9.95 3.77
N HIS A 82 14.56 8.67 3.49
CA HIS A 82 14.95 8.03 2.22
C HIS A 82 13.77 7.93 1.24
N THR A 83 12.57 8.33 1.69
CA THR A 83 11.36 8.31 0.88
C THR A 83 11.29 9.53 -0.04
N ASN A 84 11.10 9.29 -1.33
CA ASN A 84 11.02 10.32 -2.37
C ASN A 84 9.96 10.00 -3.42
N MET A 85 9.70 10.96 -4.32
CA MET A 85 8.55 10.93 -5.25
C MET A 85 8.95 11.37 -6.66
N SER A 86 10.19 11.10 -7.07
CA SER A 86 10.70 11.45 -8.38
C SER A 86 11.76 10.49 -8.89
N MET A 87 11.97 10.50 -10.21
CA MET A 87 13.02 9.74 -10.86
C MET A 87 14.41 10.22 -10.43
N GLU A 88 14.58 11.53 -10.27
CA GLU A 88 15.82 12.14 -9.83
C GLU A 88 16.15 11.66 -8.40
N GLY A 89 15.16 11.65 -7.51
CA GLY A 89 15.34 11.24 -6.12
C GLY A 89 15.80 9.79 -5.96
N ILE A 90 15.30 8.86 -6.79
CA ILE A 90 15.78 7.47 -6.76
C ILE A 90 17.21 7.36 -7.31
N ILE A 91 17.53 8.06 -8.41
CA ILE A 91 18.87 8.06 -9.03
C ILE A 91 19.92 8.62 -8.08
N GLU A 92 19.58 9.67 -7.34
CA GLU A 92 20.44 10.33 -6.36
C GLU A 92 20.59 9.52 -5.06
N SER A 93 19.72 8.56 -4.76
CA SER A 93 19.68 7.89 -3.46
C SER A 93 20.91 7.03 -3.11
N HIS A 94 21.89 6.88 -4.02
CA HIS A 94 23.13 6.07 -3.92
C HIS A 94 22.95 4.57 -3.57
N ASN A 95 21.82 4.17 -3.01
CA ASN A 95 21.43 2.82 -2.61
C ASN A 95 20.01 2.53 -3.10
N TYR A 96 19.89 2.24 -4.39
CA TYR A 96 18.66 1.77 -5.02
C TYR A 96 18.92 0.45 -5.74
N CYS A 97 17.84 -0.27 -6.07
CA CYS A 97 17.91 -1.41 -6.97
C CYS A 97 17.05 -1.16 -8.20
N ASN A 98 17.34 -1.85 -9.30
CA ASN A 98 16.46 -1.87 -10.47
C ASN A 98 15.32 -2.87 -10.26
N GLY A 99 14.13 -2.54 -10.76
CA GLY A 99 13.07 -3.52 -10.94
C GLY A 99 13.45 -4.52 -12.02
N HIS A 100 12.88 -5.72 -11.99
CA HIS A 100 13.22 -6.79 -12.92
C HIS A 100 11.97 -7.35 -13.59
N LYS A 101 12.12 -7.73 -14.87
CA LYS A 101 11.13 -8.52 -15.61
C LYS A 101 11.64 -9.92 -15.88
N ALA A 102 10.71 -10.88 -15.85
CA ALA A 102 10.97 -12.21 -16.36
C ALA A 102 11.35 -12.15 -17.86
N ARG A 103 12.41 -12.87 -18.22
CA ARG A 103 12.83 -13.11 -19.61
C ARG A 103 12.70 -14.60 -19.91
N ARG A 104 12.26 -14.91 -21.13
CA ARG A 104 12.11 -16.30 -21.61
C ARG A 104 13.42 -16.89 -22.14
N LYS A 105 14.32 -16.07 -22.70
CA LYS A 105 15.57 -16.52 -23.32
C LYS A 105 16.72 -15.49 -23.09
N PRO A 106 17.79 -15.85 -22.36
CA PRO A 106 17.84 -16.98 -21.42
C PRO A 106 16.72 -16.86 -20.38
N ALA A 107 16.25 -17.98 -19.86
CA ALA A 107 15.23 -17.98 -18.81
C ALA A 107 15.82 -17.33 -17.54
N GLY A 108 15.08 -16.41 -16.93
CA GLY A 108 15.52 -15.73 -15.71
C GLY A 108 14.89 -14.36 -15.57
N PHE A 109 15.54 -13.50 -14.80
CA PHE A 109 15.14 -12.11 -14.60
C PHE A 109 16.20 -11.18 -15.17
N ALA A 110 15.76 -10.01 -15.60
CA ALA A 110 16.69 -8.97 -16.01
C ALA A 110 16.22 -7.59 -15.57
N PRO A 111 17.16 -6.71 -15.27
CA PRO A 111 16.84 -5.37 -14.82
C PRO A 111 16.07 -4.60 -15.89
N ILE A 112 15.25 -3.69 -15.43
CA ILE A 112 14.56 -2.66 -16.18
C ILE A 112 15.17 -1.32 -15.75
N ASP A 113 15.38 -0.44 -16.72
CA ASP A 113 15.87 0.90 -16.45
C ASP A 113 14.84 1.69 -15.65
N ILE A 114 15.32 2.56 -14.76
CA ILE A 114 14.46 3.51 -14.07
C ILE A 114 13.83 4.42 -15.13
N SER A 115 12.53 4.64 -15.03
CA SER A 115 11.77 5.48 -15.95
C SER A 115 10.91 6.50 -15.22
N THR A 116 10.33 7.42 -15.96
CA THR A 116 9.41 8.47 -15.46
C THR A 116 8.04 7.93 -15.02
N HIS A 117 7.75 6.67 -15.33
CA HIS A 117 6.47 6.02 -15.15
C HIS A 117 5.94 6.10 -13.71
N TYR A 118 4.71 6.61 -13.56
CA TYR A 118 3.97 6.90 -12.32
C TYR A 118 4.40 8.13 -11.51
N TYR A 119 5.48 8.85 -11.87
CA TYR A 119 5.78 10.13 -11.20
C TYR A 119 4.85 11.28 -11.62
N ASN A 120 4.05 11.08 -12.66
CA ASN A 120 2.95 11.93 -13.09
C ASN A 120 1.67 11.79 -12.24
N VAL A 121 1.54 10.68 -11.50
CA VAL A 121 0.44 10.38 -10.56
C VAL A 121 1.03 9.71 -9.32
N VAL A 122 1.73 10.50 -8.51
CA VAL A 122 2.51 10.03 -7.35
C VAL A 122 1.64 9.24 -6.38
N SER A 123 0.43 9.73 -6.10
CA SER A 123 -0.52 9.13 -5.17
C SER A 123 -0.98 7.72 -5.55
N ALA A 124 -0.83 7.31 -6.82
CA ALA A 124 -1.19 5.97 -7.28
C ALA A 124 -0.02 4.97 -7.30
N GLY A 125 1.23 5.44 -7.38
CA GLY A 125 2.39 4.54 -7.46
C GLY A 125 3.75 5.19 -7.66
N GLY A 126 3.89 6.50 -7.49
CA GLY A 126 5.14 7.22 -7.74
C GLY A 126 5.99 7.47 -6.48
N VAL A 127 5.75 6.73 -5.39
CA VAL A 127 6.54 6.84 -4.15
C VAL A 127 7.64 5.78 -4.13
N ASN A 128 8.87 6.21 -3.92
CA ASN A 128 10.04 5.35 -3.68
C ASN A 128 10.35 5.35 -2.19
N SER A 129 10.60 4.17 -1.61
CA SER A 129 11.00 4.03 -0.20
C SER A 129 11.92 2.83 -0.02
N ASN A 130 12.60 2.78 1.13
CA ASN A 130 13.34 1.61 1.58
C ASN A 130 12.59 0.89 2.71
N LEU A 131 13.13 -0.24 3.17
CA LEU A 131 12.51 -1.02 4.25
C LEU A 131 12.49 -0.26 5.57
N GLU A 132 13.54 0.49 5.91
CA GLU A 132 13.63 1.23 7.18
C GLU A 132 12.53 2.29 7.31
N ASP A 133 12.25 3.03 6.25
CA ASP A 133 11.18 4.03 6.23
C ASP A 133 9.80 3.35 6.20
N MET A 134 9.66 2.23 5.49
CA MET A 134 8.40 1.48 5.49
C MET A 134 8.11 0.81 6.83
N GLU A 135 9.13 0.46 7.63
CA GLU A 135 8.95 0.04 9.03
C GLU A 135 8.31 1.17 9.86
N LYS A 136 8.77 2.42 9.69
CA LYS A 136 8.19 3.61 10.35
C LYS A 136 6.75 3.86 9.88
N TRP A 137 6.49 3.71 8.59
CA TRP A 137 5.14 3.80 8.04
C TRP A 137 4.21 2.72 8.63
N LEU A 138 4.67 1.46 8.67
CA LEU A 138 3.92 0.34 9.26
C LEU A 138 3.59 0.63 10.73
N GLN A 139 4.56 1.08 11.51
CA GLN A 139 4.35 1.48 12.91
C GLN A 139 3.31 2.60 13.03
N ALA A 140 3.38 3.62 12.18
CA ALA A 140 2.45 4.74 12.20
C ALA A 140 1.00 4.30 11.91
N VAL A 141 0.79 3.46 10.88
CA VAL A 141 -0.55 2.94 10.53
C VAL A 141 -1.09 1.94 11.56
N MET A 142 -0.21 1.25 12.30
CA MET A 142 -0.60 0.42 13.45
C MET A 142 -0.87 1.24 14.72
N GLY A 143 -0.55 2.53 14.71
CA GLY A 143 -0.92 3.48 15.76
C GLY A 143 0.19 3.89 16.72
N TYR A 144 1.44 3.57 16.40
CA TYR A 144 2.63 3.92 17.18
C TYR A 144 3.17 5.33 16.88
N ALA A 145 2.47 6.13 16.08
CA ALA A 145 2.77 7.55 15.82
C ALA A 145 1.49 8.41 15.87
N PRO A 146 0.82 8.52 17.04
CA PRO A 146 -0.49 9.16 17.16
C PRO A 146 -0.49 10.66 16.84
N ASP A 147 0.66 11.33 16.96
CA ASP A 147 0.82 12.75 16.62
C ASP A 147 0.80 13.00 15.10
N VAL A 148 1.12 11.97 14.31
CA VAL A 148 1.08 12.01 12.84
C VAL A 148 -0.22 11.41 12.31
N LEU A 149 -0.56 10.21 12.78
CA LEU A 149 -1.80 9.51 12.44
C LEU A 149 -2.58 9.25 13.72
N SER A 150 -3.52 10.14 14.07
CA SER A 150 -4.37 9.93 15.24
C SER A 150 -5.28 8.71 15.09
N GLU A 151 -5.77 8.19 16.21
CA GLU A 151 -6.71 7.05 16.19
C GLU A 151 -7.96 7.36 15.35
N GLN A 152 -8.48 8.59 15.44
CA GLN A 152 -9.64 9.01 14.64
C GLN A 152 -9.35 8.96 13.13
N VAL A 153 -8.15 9.37 12.72
CA VAL A 153 -7.72 9.29 11.31
C VAL A 153 -7.60 7.84 10.88
N ARG A 154 -6.95 6.98 11.67
CA ARG A 154 -6.78 5.55 11.36
C ARG A 154 -8.13 4.82 11.28
N ASN A 155 -9.03 5.06 12.23
CA ASN A 155 -10.37 4.47 12.24
C ASN A 155 -11.15 4.85 10.98
N ARG A 156 -11.02 6.10 10.50
CA ARG A 156 -11.62 6.53 9.22
C ARG A 156 -10.91 5.92 8.02
N ALA A 157 -9.58 5.88 8.02
CA ALA A 157 -8.79 5.39 6.90
C ALA A 157 -9.03 3.90 6.64
N PHE A 158 -9.24 3.11 7.69
CA PHE A 158 -9.43 1.65 7.61
C PHE A 158 -10.90 1.22 7.71
N TYR A 159 -11.86 2.16 7.75
CA TYR A 159 -13.28 1.81 7.72
C TYR A 159 -13.63 1.10 6.40
N PRO A 160 -14.36 -0.04 6.42
CA PRO A 160 -14.70 -0.81 5.23
C PRO A 160 -15.81 -0.12 4.41
N TYR A 161 -15.47 0.92 3.65
CA TYR A 161 -16.45 1.76 2.95
C TYR A 161 -17.23 1.05 1.84
N ILE A 162 -16.60 0.14 1.10
CA ILE A 162 -17.23 -0.54 -0.02
C ILE A 162 -16.85 -2.01 -0.05
N TRP A 163 -17.84 -2.87 -0.26
CA TRP A 163 -17.59 -4.30 -0.47
C TRP A 163 -16.90 -4.49 -1.83
N SER A 164 -15.80 -5.25 -1.84
CA SER A 164 -15.00 -5.51 -3.05
C SER A 164 -15.06 -6.97 -3.51
N GLY A 165 -15.88 -7.79 -2.84
CA GLY A 165 -16.12 -9.17 -3.23
C GLY A 165 -15.33 -10.20 -2.41
N SER A 166 -15.88 -11.40 -2.29
CA SER A 166 -15.23 -12.56 -1.67
C SER A 166 -14.43 -13.41 -2.66
N ALA A 167 -14.67 -13.27 -3.97
CA ALA A 167 -14.01 -14.06 -5.02
C ALA A 167 -12.81 -13.35 -5.65
N SER A 168 -11.79 -13.03 -4.84
CA SER A 168 -10.57 -12.38 -5.33
C SER A 168 -9.61 -13.41 -5.95
N LYS A 169 -9.24 -13.24 -7.23
CA LYS A 169 -8.15 -14.02 -7.86
C LYS A 169 -6.81 -13.83 -7.18
N TYR A 170 -6.64 -12.70 -6.48
CA TYR A 170 -5.40 -12.33 -5.83
C TYR A 170 -5.24 -13.05 -4.47
N PHE A 171 -6.34 -13.24 -3.74
CA PHE A 171 -6.37 -13.88 -2.42
C PHE A 171 -6.92 -15.32 -2.45
N ASN A 172 -7.25 -15.87 -3.62
CA ASN A 172 -7.90 -17.18 -3.75
C ASN A 172 -7.11 -18.37 -3.18
N ARG A 173 -5.81 -18.19 -2.90
CA ARG A 173 -4.94 -19.21 -2.30
C ARG A 173 -4.73 -19.01 -0.79
N TRP A 174 -5.28 -17.94 -0.21
CA TRP A 174 -5.13 -17.68 1.23
C TRP A 174 -6.11 -18.56 1.98
N PRO A 175 -5.64 -19.44 2.89
CA PRO A 175 -6.51 -20.23 3.73
C PRO A 175 -7.44 -19.32 4.54
N GLU A 176 -8.70 -19.73 4.68
CA GLU A 176 -9.72 -19.03 5.48
C GLU A 176 -10.08 -17.61 5.02
N TYR A 177 -9.54 -17.13 3.89
CA TYR A 177 -10.02 -15.90 3.27
C TYR A 177 -11.47 -16.08 2.83
N SER A 178 -12.33 -15.15 3.25
CA SER A 178 -13.78 -15.25 3.04
C SER A 178 -14.43 -13.99 2.51
N ASP A 179 -13.84 -12.81 2.76
CA ASP A 179 -14.44 -11.55 2.33
C ASP A 179 -13.42 -10.42 2.19
N SER A 180 -13.76 -9.41 1.38
CA SER A 180 -12.92 -8.23 1.19
C SER A 180 -13.71 -6.95 1.01
N TYR A 181 -13.28 -5.91 1.70
CA TYR A 181 -13.74 -4.54 1.55
C TYR A 181 -12.58 -3.62 1.16
N TYR A 182 -12.92 -2.48 0.56
CA TYR A 182 -11.96 -1.42 0.27
C TYR A 182 -12.24 -0.21 1.17
N ALA A 183 -11.18 0.26 1.81
CA ALA A 183 -11.13 1.41 2.69
C ALA A 183 -10.43 2.59 1.97
N TRP A 184 -9.88 3.58 2.67
CA TRP A 184 -9.15 4.67 2.01
C TRP A 184 -7.73 4.25 1.61
N GLY A 185 -7.57 3.71 0.41
CA GLY A 185 -6.28 3.24 -0.08
C GLY A 185 -5.82 1.91 0.54
N TRP A 186 -6.71 1.18 1.23
CA TRP A 186 -6.41 -0.08 1.89
C TRP A 186 -7.50 -1.11 1.62
N ARG A 187 -7.15 -2.39 1.67
CA ARG A 187 -8.10 -3.48 1.75
C ARG A 187 -8.32 -3.89 3.20
N ARG A 188 -9.54 -4.31 3.51
CA ARG A 188 -9.91 -5.03 4.73
C ARG A 188 -10.25 -6.46 4.32
N LEU A 189 -9.45 -7.42 4.77
CA LEU A 189 -9.55 -8.82 4.38
C LEU A 189 -10.02 -9.65 5.57
N GLN A 190 -11.15 -10.34 5.43
CA GLN A 190 -11.60 -11.31 6.42
C GLN A 190 -10.87 -12.63 6.17
N VAL A 191 -10.03 -13.04 7.12
CA VAL A 191 -9.24 -14.27 7.09
C VAL A 191 -9.42 -14.99 8.43
N GLY A 192 -10.19 -16.08 8.43
CA GLY A 192 -10.58 -16.75 9.68
C GLY A 192 -11.32 -15.78 10.61
N ASN A 193 -10.83 -15.62 11.84
CA ASN A 193 -11.36 -14.65 12.81
C ASN A 193 -10.72 -13.25 12.72
N ARG A 194 -9.80 -13.02 11.76
CA ARG A 194 -9.05 -11.77 11.63
C ARG A 194 -9.63 -10.88 10.56
N MET A 195 -9.53 -9.57 10.80
CA MET A 195 -9.81 -8.55 9.78
C MET A 195 -8.54 -7.77 9.48
N LEU A 196 -7.73 -8.33 8.57
CA LEU A 196 -6.43 -7.77 8.21
C LEU A 196 -6.59 -6.47 7.40
N VAL A 197 -5.70 -5.52 7.62
CA VAL A 197 -5.52 -4.36 6.76
C VAL A 197 -4.36 -4.67 5.81
N HIS A 198 -4.58 -4.56 4.49
CA HIS A 198 -3.62 -4.97 3.47
C HIS A 198 -3.59 -4.01 2.29
N HIS A 199 -2.42 -3.81 1.69
CA HIS A 199 -2.31 -3.30 0.33
C HIS A 199 -1.07 -3.88 -0.35
N GLY A 200 -1.11 -3.94 -1.68
CA GLY A 200 0.01 -4.41 -2.50
C GLY A 200 0.21 -3.51 -3.70
N GLY A 201 1.46 -3.32 -4.11
CA GLY A 201 1.83 -2.42 -5.21
C GLY A 201 2.62 -3.13 -6.28
N LEU A 202 2.25 -2.92 -7.55
CA LEU A 202 2.94 -3.51 -8.72
C LEU A 202 3.15 -2.44 -9.79
N VAL A 203 4.36 -1.88 -9.84
CA VAL A 203 4.79 -0.86 -10.82
C VAL A 203 6.29 -0.99 -11.06
N ASN A 204 6.77 -0.56 -12.23
CA ASN A 204 8.21 -0.45 -12.52
C ASN A 204 9.06 -1.72 -12.30
N GLY A 205 8.44 -2.91 -12.40
CA GLY A 205 9.12 -4.19 -12.14
C GLY A 205 9.34 -4.50 -10.65
N PHE A 206 8.74 -3.72 -9.77
CA PHE A 206 8.69 -3.95 -8.33
C PHE A 206 7.37 -4.56 -7.93
N ARG A 207 7.41 -5.38 -6.89
CA ARG A 207 6.23 -5.86 -6.18
C ARG A 207 6.40 -5.57 -4.70
N THR A 208 5.36 -5.06 -4.06
CA THR A 208 5.39 -4.71 -2.64
C THR A 208 4.14 -5.20 -1.97
N GLU A 209 4.25 -5.58 -0.70
CA GLU A 209 3.12 -5.97 0.14
C GLU A 209 3.29 -5.32 1.52
N ILE A 210 2.18 -4.85 2.07
CA ILE A 210 2.10 -4.41 3.46
C ILE A 210 0.80 -4.92 4.06
N ALA A 211 0.87 -5.48 5.26
CA ALA A 211 -0.31 -5.88 5.99
C ALA A 211 -0.11 -5.82 7.51
N PHE A 212 -1.21 -5.64 8.23
CA PHE A 212 -1.21 -5.72 9.69
C PHE A 212 -2.57 -6.17 10.23
N ASP A 213 -2.52 -6.78 11.42
CA ASP A 213 -3.69 -7.04 12.26
C ASP A 213 -3.72 -5.98 13.38
N PRO A 214 -4.70 -5.05 13.36
CA PRO A 214 -4.77 -4.00 14.36
C PRO A 214 -5.21 -4.50 15.76
N VAL A 215 -5.78 -5.70 15.86
CA VAL A 215 -6.20 -6.27 17.15
C VAL A 215 -5.02 -6.91 17.87
N GLU A 216 -4.18 -7.61 17.12
CA GLU A 216 -3.02 -8.34 17.67
C GLU A 216 -1.72 -7.53 17.67
N ASN A 217 -1.72 -6.36 17.07
CA ASN A 217 -0.55 -5.49 16.94
C ASN A 217 0.65 -6.18 16.25
N ILE A 218 0.39 -6.93 15.19
CA ILE A 218 1.42 -7.58 14.36
C ILE A 218 1.26 -7.13 12.90
N GLY A 219 2.38 -6.95 12.20
CA GLY A 219 2.39 -6.50 10.82
C GLY A 219 3.65 -6.89 10.07
N ILE A 220 3.60 -6.75 8.75
CA ILE A 220 4.65 -7.14 7.82
C ILE A 220 4.71 -6.14 6.66
N VAL A 221 5.93 -5.84 6.22
CA VAL A 221 6.24 -5.18 4.95
C VAL A 221 7.18 -6.06 4.15
N CYS A 222 6.92 -6.24 2.87
CA CYS A 222 7.78 -6.97 1.95
C CYS A 222 8.01 -6.17 0.67
N LEU A 223 9.28 -5.98 0.29
CA LEU A 223 9.68 -5.26 -0.91
C LEU A 223 10.44 -6.20 -1.84
N PHE A 224 9.95 -6.37 -3.06
CA PHE A 224 10.53 -7.22 -4.09
C PHE A 224 10.88 -6.38 -5.31
N ASN A 225 12.08 -6.58 -5.84
CA ASN A 225 12.53 -5.96 -7.10
C ASN A 225 12.20 -6.80 -8.34
N SER A 226 11.22 -7.70 -8.24
CA SER A 226 10.71 -8.51 -9.34
C SER A 226 9.30 -8.99 -9.03
N THR A 227 8.54 -9.36 -10.07
CA THR A 227 7.31 -10.13 -9.87
C THR A 227 7.65 -11.58 -9.55
N CYS A 228 7.07 -12.09 -8.46
CA CYS A 228 7.20 -13.49 -8.09
C CYS A 228 5.88 -14.01 -7.50
N ASP A 229 5.58 -15.28 -7.71
CA ASP A 229 4.35 -15.91 -7.20
C ASP A 229 4.28 -15.91 -5.67
N TYR A 230 5.46 -15.87 -5.02
CA TYR A 230 5.55 -15.86 -3.56
C TYR A 230 5.06 -14.53 -2.94
N SER A 231 5.17 -13.42 -3.67
CA SER A 231 4.66 -12.12 -3.19
C SER A 231 3.15 -12.15 -2.88
N ASN A 232 2.37 -12.96 -3.60
CA ASN A 232 0.94 -13.12 -3.30
C ASN A 232 0.70 -13.95 -2.04
N GLN A 233 1.64 -14.80 -1.60
CA GLN A 233 1.44 -15.77 -0.51
C GLN A 233 2.10 -15.34 0.80
N ILE A 234 3.17 -14.54 0.74
CA ILE A 234 3.99 -14.18 1.90
C ILE A 234 3.19 -13.58 3.07
N ILE A 235 2.15 -12.80 2.79
CA ILE A 235 1.29 -12.23 3.83
C ILE A 235 0.51 -13.33 4.54
N SER A 236 -0.12 -14.23 3.79
CA SER A 236 -0.85 -15.37 4.36
C SER A 236 0.09 -16.26 5.18
N ASP A 237 1.25 -16.62 4.62
CA ASP A 237 2.23 -17.47 5.28
C ASP A 237 2.75 -16.85 6.58
N PHE A 238 2.97 -15.53 6.59
CA PHE A 238 3.39 -14.81 7.78
C PHE A 238 2.36 -14.90 8.90
N PHE A 239 1.09 -14.57 8.64
CA PHE A 239 0.05 -14.60 9.66
C PHE A 239 -0.26 -16.03 10.13
N MET A 240 -0.23 -17.02 9.23
CA MET A 240 -0.37 -18.42 9.61
C MET A 240 0.78 -18.90 10.49
N SER A 241 2.03 -18.58 10.12
CA SER A 241 3.21 -18.94 10.90
C SER A 241 3.20 -18.28 12.27
N TRP A 242 2.81 -17.00 12.34
CA TRP A 242 2.68 -16.27 13.59
C TRP A 242 1.58 -16.87 14.48
N GLN A 243 0.40 -17.15 13.93
CA GLN A 243 -0.71 -17.79 14.66
C GLN A 243 -0.32 -19.17 15.20
N GLN A 244 0.36 -19.99 14.40
CA GLN A 244 0.88 -21.28 14.84
C GLN A 244 1.89 -21.10 15.99
N SER A 245 2.82 -20.15 15.87
CA SER A 245 3.80 -19.88 16.92
C SER A 245 3.18 -19.41 18.23
N MET A 246 2.09 -18.63 18.17
CA MET A 246 1.33 -18.21 19.34
C MET A 246 0.56 -19.37 19.99
N TYR A 247 0.01 -20.27 19.17
CA TYR A 247 -0.63 -21.49 19.66
C TYR A 247 0.37 -22.40 20.39
N ASP A 248 1.54 -22.64 19.78
CA ASP A 248 2.61 -23.47 20.37
C ASP A 248 3.17 -22.86 21.65
N TYR A 249 3.32 -21.53 21.71
CA TYR A 249 3.68 -20.82 22.92
C TYR A 249 2.65 -21.01 24.04
N THR A 250 1.37 -20.84 23.72
CA THR A 250 0.28 -20.89 24.70
C THR A 250 0.06 -22.30 25.25
N ILE A 251 0.17 -23.33 24.41
CA ILE A 251 -0.18 -24.71 24.77
C ILE A 251 1.06 -25.54 25.15
N GLN A 252 2.16 -25.40 24.40
CA GLN A 252 3.34 -26.25 24.56
C GLN A 252 4.48 -25.56 25.33
N LYS A 253 4.32 -24.27 25.68
CA LYS A 253 5.37 -23.42 26.28
C LYS A 253 6.66 -23.40 25.44
N VAL A 254 6.55 -23.60 24.13
CA VAL A 254 7.68 -23.48 23.19
C VAL A 254 7.79 -22.02 22.78
N PRO A 255 8.93 -21.33 23.01
CA PRO A 255 9.08 -19.94 22.57
C PRO A 255 8.96 -19.84 21.05
N PRO A 256 8.30 -18.79 20.51
CA PRO A 256 8.11 -18.64 19.08
C PRO A 256 9.46 -18.53 18.35
N LEU A 257 9.52 -19.06 17.11
CA LEU A 257 10.70 -18.98 16.25
C LEU A 257 11.18 -17.54 16.09
N ASN A 258 12.48 -17.32 16.29
CA ASN A 258 13.18 -16.07 15.98
C ASN A 258 13.23 -15.86 14.45
N VAL A 259 12.09 -15.55 13.84
CA VAL A 259 12.10 -14.59 12.73
C VAL A 259 12.64 -13.30 13.33
N ILE A 260 13.50 -12.54 12.64
CA ILE A 260 13.99 -11.24 13.14
C ILE A 260 12.78 -10.29 13.21
N MET A 261 11.97 -10.45 14.25
CA MET A 261 10.98 -9.51 14.71
C MET A 261 11.80 -8.44 15.40
N LYS A 262 12.05 -7.31 14.72
CA LYS A 262 12.46 -6.12 15.45
C LYS A 262 11.32 -5.81 16.42
N PRO A 263 11.55 -5.86 17.74
CA PRO A 263 10.52 -5.45 18.69
C PRO A 263 10.13 -4.00 18.36
N ILE A 264 8.83 -3.72 18.23
CA ILE A 264 8.35 -2.35 18.15
C ILE A 264 8.66 -1.72 19.51
N PRO A 265 9.54 -0.70 19.61
CA PRO A 265 9.73 -0.02 20.87
C PRO A 265 8.42 0.68 21.22
N ILE A 266 7.80 0.28 22.33
CA ILE A 266 6.72 1.08 22.91
C ILE A 266 7.41 2.34 23.45
N VAL A 267 7.31 3.44 22.70
CA VAL A 267 7.76 4.76 23.18
C VAL A 267 6.79 5.17 24.28
N SER A 268 7.12 4.79 25.52
CA SER A 268 6.46 5.29 26.72
C SER A 268 7.01 6.68 27.02
N ASN A 269 6.46 7.70 26.34
CA ASN A 269 6.62 9.07 26.81
C ASN A 269 5.61 9.31 27.94
N VAL A 270 5.97 8.85 29.14
CA VAL A 270 5.45 9.42 30.38
C VAL A 270 6.62 10.10 31.06
N ALA A 271 6.62 11.44 31.04
CA ALA A 271 7.09 12.27 32.16
C ALA A 271 7.00 13.76 31.81
N PRO A 272 6.92 14.64 32.83
CA PRO A 272 7.01 14.37 34.26
C PRO A 272 5.67 14.24 34.98
#